data_AF-A0A0C2D3B6-F1
#
_entry.id   AF-A0A0C2D3B6-F1
#
_cell.length_a   1.000
_cell.length_b   1.000
_cell.length_c   1.000
_cell.angle_alpha   90.00
_cell.angle_beta   90.00
_cell.angle_gamma   90.00
#
_symmetry.space_group_name_H-M   'P 1'
#
loop_
_entity.id
_entity.type
_entity.pdbx_description
1 polymer ?
#
loop_
_entity_poly.entity_id
_entity_poly.type
_entity_poly.pdbx_seq_one_letter_code
_entity_poly.pdbx_strand_id
1 'polypeptide(L)'
;MKKGTAPGPDDIPADLFRAGNTALYSGLAKHFNHYLKNGMIPDQKVSGKTLPTTGLFTKILLNRMERILDDYQPVELIGFRKNFSCMDNIQATTQLIERSHEYDLPLVLVFVDYKKAFDSVETNAVLNALTHAGIPSVYIHLLEQCFSNTSTTIQLFDRKLEIPNNNII
;
A
#
# COMPACT_ATOMS: atom_id res chain seq x y z
N MET A 1 -2.80 15.66 0.63
CA MET A 1 -1.48 15.01 0.82
C MET A 1 -0.78 15.63 2.05
N LYS A 2 0.18 14.94 2.68
CA LYS A 2 0.95 15.54 3.80
C LYS A 2 1.84 16.67 3.26
N LYS A 3 2.17 17.67 4.10
CA LYS A 3 3.04 18.78 3.70
C LYS A 3 4.50 18.29 3.64
N GLY A 4 5.27 18.72 2.63
CA GLY A 4 6.68 18.35 2.48
C GLY A 4 6.95 16.95 1.92
N THR A 5 5.97 16.33 1.24
CA THR A 5 6.20 15.07 0.51
C THR A 5 7.00 15.35 -0.76
N ALA A 6 8.07 14.57 -0.99
CA ALA A 6 8.88 14.68 -2.20
C ALA A 6 8.03 14.44 -3.46
N PRO A 7 8.29 15.15 -4.57
CA PRO A 7 7.64 14.89 -5.86
C PRO A 7 7.89 13.45 -6.33
N GLY A 8 6.94 12.90 -7.10
CA GLY A 8 7.13 11.62 -7.76
C GLY A 8 8.06 11.74 -8.98
N PRO A 9 8.22 10.66 -9.78
CA PRO A 9 8.97 10.66 -11.04
C PRO A 9 8.44 11.64 -12.10
N ASP A 10 7.29 12.27 -11.82
CA ASP A 10 6.58 13.27 -12.61
C ASP A 10 6.98 14.71 -12.27
N ASP A 11 7.83 14.91 -11.25
CA ASP A 11 8.25 16.19 -10.69
C ASP A 11 7.08 17.10 -10.25
N ILE A 12 5.88 16.53 -9.98
CA ILE A 12 4.74 17.32 -9.54
C ILE A 12 4.72 17.41 -8.01
N PRO A 13 4.91 18.59 -7.41
CA PRO A 13 4.90 18.75 -5.97
C PRO A 13 3.48 18.58 -5.41
N ALA A 14 3.37 17.98 -4.22
CA ALA A 14 2.12 17.83 -3.49
C ALA A 14 1.39 19.18 -3.22
N ASP A 15 2.15 20.29 -3.23
CA ASP A 15 1.61 21.63 -3.05
C ASP A 15 0.88 22.14 -4.30
N LEU A 16 1.19 21.64 -5.50
CA LEU A 16 0.43 21.95 -6.72
C LEU A 16 -1.00 21.40 -6.62
N PHE A 17 -1.15 20.18 -6.08
CA PHE A 17 -2.46 19.59 -5.81
C PHE A 17 -3.21 20.28 -4.68
N ARG A 18 -2.55 21.09 -3.86
CA ARG A 18 -3.18 21.87 -2.78
C ARG A 18 -3.56 23.26 -3.24
N ALA A 19 -2.76 23.86 -4.11
CA ALA A 19 -3.00 25.14 -4.77
C ALA A 19 -3.93 25.03 -5.99
N GLY A 20 -4.30 23.80 -6.37
CA GLY A 20 -5.19 23.53 -7.49
C GLY A 20 -6.53 24.23 -7.36
N ASN A 21 -7.08 24.66 -8.51
CA ASN A 21 -8.40 25.28 -8.59
C ASN A 21 -9.53 24.25 -8.69
N THR A 22 -10.77 24.71 -8.58
CA THR A 22 -11.98 23.87 -8.68
C THR A 22 -12.07 23.08 -9.98
N ALA A 23 -11.57 23.64 -11.09
CA ALA A 23 -11.54 22.96 -12.38
C ALA A 23 -10.65 21.71 -12.34
N LEU A 24 -9.44 21.81 -11.76
CA LEU A 24 -8.53 20.66 -11.58
C LEU A 24 -9.19 19.55 -10.76
N TYR A 25 -9.77 19.89 -9.59
CA TYR A 25 -10.42 18.89 -8.74
C TYR A 25 -11.63 18.25 -9.42
N SER A 26 -12.43 19.04 -10.15
CA SER A 26 -13.58 18.52 -10.89
C SER A 26 -13.17 17.57 -12.03
N GLY A 27 -12.06 17.86 -12.71
CA GLY A 27 -11.49 16.99 -13.74
C GLY A 27 -11.00 15.67 -13.16
N LEU A 28 -10.21 15.72 -12.09
CA LEU A 28 -9.72 14.53 -11.38
C LEU A 28 -10.87 13.67 -10.84
N ALA A 29 -11.89 14.30 -10.23
CA ALA A 29 -13.05 13.59 -9.70
C ALA A 29 -13.84 12.88 -10.81
N LYS A 30 -14.07 13.54 -11.95
CA LYS A 30 -14.71 12.90 -13.12
C LYS A 30 -13.90 11.70 -13.60
N HIS A 31 -12.58 11.83 -13.66
CA HIS A 31 -11.69 10.78 -14.13
C HIS A 31 -11.65 9.57 -13.17
N PHE A 32 -11.48 9.80 -11.87
CA PHE A 32 -11.47 8.73 -10.87
C PHE A 32 -12.84 8.06 -10.71
N ASN A 33 -13.93 8.81 -10.82
CA ASN A 33 -15.27 8.23 -10.82
C ASN A 33 -15.52 7.36 -12.06
N HIS A 34 -14.96 7.74 -13.22
CA HIS A 34 -15.00 6.91 -14.41
C HIS A 34 -14.24 5.60 -14.21
N TYR A 35 -13.06 5.62 -13.57
CA TYR A 35 -12.30 4.41 -13.25
C TYR A 35 -13.08 3.46 -12.34
N LEU A 36 -13.69 4.00 -11.28
CA LEU A 36 -14.49 3.23 -10.34
C LEU A 36 -15.74 2.63 -10.99
N LYS A 37 -16.36 3.33 -11.94
CA LYS A 37 -17.57 2.86 -12.63
C LYS A 37 -17.26 1.76 -13.65
N ASN A 38 -16.15 1.91 -14.38
CA ASN A 38 -15.80 0.99 -15.46
C ASN A 38 -14.88 -0.15 -15.01
N GLY A 39 -14.34 -0.07 -13.78
CA GLY A 39 -13.38 -1.04 -13.27
C GLY A 39 -12.09 -1.08 -14.09
N MET A 40 -11.76 -0.01 -14.81
CA MET A 40 -10.63 0.02 -15.72
C MET A 40 -9.88 1.34 -15.61
N ILE A 41 -8.56 1.25 -15.47
CA ILE A 41 -7.65 2.38 -15.63
C ILE A 41 -7.27 2.42 -17.13
N PRO A 42 -7.67 3.46 -17.88
CA PRO A 42 -7.32 3.59 -19.30
C PRO A 42 -5.79 3.55 -19.46
N ASP A 43 -5.35 2.77 -20.44
CA ASP A 43 -3.94 2.60 -20.79
C ASP A 43 -3.35 3.94 -21.27
N GLN A 44 -2.80 4.73 -20.35
CA GLN A 44 -2.02 5.92 -20.67
C GLN A 44 -0.59 5.74 -20.18
N LYS A 45 0.13 4.87 -20.89
CA LYS A 45 1.59 4.87 -20.92
C LYS A 45 2.04 6.02 -21.83
N VAL A 46 2.29 7.20 -21.27
CA VAL A 46 3.20 8.16 -21.93
C VAL A 46 4.58 7.91 -21.36
N SER A 47 5.39 7.14 -22.10
CA SER A 47 6.86 7.15 -22.05
C SER A 47 7.48 7.32 -20.65
N GLY A 48 7.44 6.26 -19.84
CA GLY A 48 8.26 6.16 -18.63
C GLY A 48 7.89 7.09 -17.47
N LYS A 49 6.71 7.72 -17.49
CA LYS A 49 6.23 8.59 -16.40
C LYS A 49 5.08 7.93 -15.64
N THR A 50 5.33 7.52 -14.40
CA THR A 50 4.26 7.22 -13.44
C THR A 50 3.49 8.51 -13.20
N LEU A 51 2.24 8.59 -13.62
CA LEU A 51 1.42 9.79 -13.39
C LEU A 51 1.20 10.00 -11.87
N PRO A 52 1.21 11.24 -11.36
CA PRO A 52 0.93 11.57 -9.97
C PRO A 52 -0.53 11.27 -9.59
N THR A 53 -1.38 11.06 -10.59
CA THR A 53 -2.74 10.57 -10.44
C THR A 53 -2.79 9.18 -9.81
N THR A 54 -1.78 8.33 -10.00
CA THR A 54 -1.76 6.97 -9.44
C THR A 54 -1.60 7.02 -7.92
N GLY A 55 -0.68 7.83 -7.38
CA GLY A 55 -0.50 7.98 -5.93
C GLY A 55 -1.70 8.63 -5.23
N LEU A 56 -2.37 9.57 -5.90
CA LEU A 56 -3.61 10.15 -5.40
C LEU A 56 -4.77 9.15 -5.46
N PHE A 57 -4.87 8.38 -6.54
CA PHE A 57 -5.92 7.39 -6.75
C PHE A 57 -5.79 6.19 -5.80
N THR A 58 -4.58 5.64 -5.63
CA THR A 58 -4.33 4.56 -4.66
C THR A 58 -4.64 5.00 -3.23
N LYS A 59 -4.36 6.26 -2.89
CA LYS A 59 -4.79 6.83 -1.61
C LYS A 59 -6.30 6.94 -1.47
N ILE A 60 -7.02 7.30 -2.54
CA ILE A 60 -8.49 7.31 -2.53
C ILE A 60 -9.04 5.90 -2.34
N LEU A 61 -8.47 4.90 -3.04
CA LEU A 61 -8.83 3.50 -2.86
C LEU A 61 -8.58 3.05 -1.42
N LEU A 62 -7.38 3.33 -0.87
CA LEU A 62 -7.03 3.01 0.51
C LEU A 62 -8.05 3.61 1.49
N ASN A 63 -8.34 4.91 1.40
CA ASN A 63 -9.33 5.56 2.29
C ASN A 63 -10.74 4.93 2.20
N ARG A 64 -11.11 4.35 1.06
CA ARG A 64 -12.40 3.67 0.89
C ARG A 64 -12.40 2.26 1.49
N MET A 65 -11.24 1.60 1.52
CA MET A 65 -11.07 0.23 2.03
C MET A 65 -10.61 0.20 3.50
N GLU A 66 -10.04 1.30 4.00
CA GLU A 66 -9.36 1.41 5.31
C GLU A 66 -10.21 0.83 6.43
N ARG A 67 -11.50 1.21 6.51
CA ARG A 67 -12.40 0.69 7.54
C ARG A 67 -12.58 -0.83 7.48
N ILE A 68 -12.75 -1.39 6.28
CA ILE A 68 -12.95 -2.84 6.12
C ILE A 68 -11.67 -3.58 6.51
N LEU A 69 -10.51 -3.04 6.12
CA LEU A 69 -9.21 -3.61 6.47
C LEU A 69 -8.94 -3.51 7.98
N ASP A 70 -9.26 -2.37 8.60
CA ASP A 70 -9.10 -2.16 10.04
C ASP A 70 -10.03 -3.08 10.86
N ASP A 71 -11.27 -3.29 10.41
CA ASP A 71 -12.23 -4.18 11.06
C ASP A 71 -11.86 -5.67 10.90
N TYR A 72 -11.19 -6.02 9.79
CA TYR A 72 -10.71 -7.38 9.53
C TYR A 72 -9.42 -7.72 10.31
N GLN A 73 -8.62 -6.71 10.66
CA GLN A 73 -7.34 -6.93 11.34
C GLN A 73 -7.51 -7.26 12.83
N PRO A 74 -6.74 -8.24 13.34
CA PRO A 74 -6.76 -8.58 14.76
C PRO A 74 -6.19 -7.42 15.61
N VAL A 75 -6.57 -7.35 16.89
CA VAL A 75 -6.20 -6.24 17.78
C VAL A 75 -4.72 -6.23 18.14
N GLU A 76 -4.06 -7.38 18.05
CA GLU A 76 -2.64 -7.58 18.27
C GLU A 76 -1.79 -6.96 17.13
N LEU A 77 -2.39 -6.83 15.94
CA LEU A 77 -1.76 -6.17 14.81
C LEU A 77 -2.02 -4.66 14.89
N ILE A 78 -0.97 -3.95 15.28
CA ILE A 78 -0.99 -2.50 15.51
C ILE A 78 -0.23 -1.70 14.44
N GLY A 79 0.59 -2.39 13.65
CA GLY A 79 1.40 -1.79 12.59
C GLY A 79 0.53 -1.22 11.48
N PHE A 80 0.89 -0.02 10.99
CA PHE A 80 0.20 0.68 9.89
C PHE A 80 -1.29 1.04 10.15
N ARG A 81 -1.78 0.92 11.38
CA ARG A 81 -3.15 1.30 11.75
C ARG A 81 -3.21 2.68 12.38
N LYS A 82 -4.30 3.40 12.12
CA LYS A 82 -4.52 4.71 12.71
C LYS A 82 -4.88 4.58 14.19
N ASN A 83 -4.28 5.42 15.03
CA ASN A 83 -4.51 5.46 16.49
C ASN A 83 -3.98 4.24 17.29
N PHE A 84 -3.18 3.37 16.67
CA PHE A 84 -2.47 2.31 17.38
C PHE A 84 -1.00 2.68 17.59
N SER A 85 -0.41 2.21 18.69
CA SER A 85 0.98 2.51 19.06
C SER A 85 1.74 1.25 19.45
N CYS A 86 3.01 1.17 19.08
CA CYS A 86 3.92 0.10 19.52
C CYS A 86 4.09 0.05 21.05
N MET A 87 3.76 1.13 21.75
CA MET A 87 3.82 1.20 23.21
C MET A 87 2.94 0.15 23.87
N ASP A 88 1.76 -0.13 23.33
CA ASP A 88 0.81 -1.09 23.94
C ASP A 88 1.40 -2.51 23.90
N ASN A 89 1.98 -2.91 22.77
CA ASN A 89 2.63 -4.21 22.62
C ASN A 89 3.90 -4.33 23.49
N ILE A 90 4.68 -3.26 23.61
CA ILE A 90 5.85 -3.24 24.52
C ILE A 90 5.38 -3.42 25.96
N GLN A 91 4.37 -2.67 26.39
CA GLN A 91 3.84 -2.75 27.73
C GLN A 91 3.24 -4.12 28.04
N ALA A 92 2.51 -4.73 27.10
CA ALA A 92 1.99 -6.10 27.26
C ALA A 92 3.12 -7.12 27.40
N THR A 93 4.17 -7.00 26.58
CA THR A 93 5.34 -7.90 26.63
C THR A 93 6.10 -7.73 27.95
N THR A 94 6.32 -6.49 28.41
CA THR A 94 6.96 -6.20 29.70
C THR A 94 6.18 -6.81 30.86
N GLN A 95 4.85 -6.65 30.89
CA GLN A 95 4.01 -7.24 31.93
C GLN A 95 4.06 -8.77 31.94
N LEU A 96 4.11 -9.41 30.76
CA LEU A 96 4.26 -10.87 30.66
C LEU A 96 5.58 -11.34 31.27
N ILE A 97 6.68 -10.63 31.00
CA ILE A 97 8.00 -10.94 31.56
C ILE A 97 7.99 -10.79 33.08
N GLU A 98 7.48 -9.66 33.59
CA GLU A 98 7.44 -9.37 35.03
C GLU A 98 6.60 -10.40 35.79
N ARG A 99 5.41 -10.75 35.27
CA ARG A 99 4.53 -11.74 35.90
C ARG A 99 5.12 -13.14 35.85
N SER A 100 5.76 -13.51 34.75
CA SER A 100 6.42 -14.81 34.68
C SER A 100 7.51 -14.94 35.75
N HIS A 101 8.28 -13.88 35.99
CA HIS A 101 9.29 -13.85 37.03
C HIS A 101 8.68 -13.83 38.45
N GLU A 102 7.56 -13.14 38.65
CA GLU A 102 6.85 -13.08 39.94
C GLU A 102 6.32 -14.45 40.39
N TYR A 103 5.80 -15.25 39.46
CA TYR A 103 5.19 -16.56 39.75
C TYR A 103 6.11 -17.75 39.48
N ASP A 104 7.40 -17.52 39.20
CA ASP A 104 8.39 -18.55 38.84
C ASP A 104 7.92 -19.47 37.70
N LEU A 105 7.27 -18.86 36.70
CA LEU A 105 6.80 -19.57 35.52
C LEU A 105 7.88 -19.52 34.42
N PRO A 106 8.09 -20.61 33.67
CA PRO A 106 8.95 -20.59 32.50
C PRO A 106 8.28 -19.81 31.36
N LEU A 107 8.95 -18.78 30.84
CA LEU A 107 8.52 -17.99 29.69
C LEU A 107 9.52 -18.09 28.54
N VAL A 108 9.01 -18.30 27.33
CA VAL A 108 9.78 -18.27 26.09
C VAL A 108 9.17 -17.20 25.17
N LEU A 109 10.00 -16.26 24.72
CA LEU A 109 9.62 -15.25 23.74
C LEU A 109 10.29 -15.55 22.40
N VAL A 110 9.49 -15.59 21.32
CA VAL A 110 9.97 -15.84 19.95
C VAL A 110 9.79 -14.57 19.12
N PHE A 111 10.89 -14.06 18.58
CA PHE A 111 10.89 -12.90 17.69
C PHE A 111 11.08 -13.37 16.26
N VAL A 112 10.12 -13.05 15.39
CA VAL A 112 10.13 -13.40 13.96
C VAL A 112 10.19 -12.12 13.15
N ASP A 113 11.15 -12.02 12.24
CA ASP A 113 11.28 -10.92 11.30
C ASP A 113 11.40 -11.43 9.86
N TYR A 114 10.75 -10.74 8.93
CA TYR A 114 10.71 -11.13 7.53
C TYR A 114 11.74 -10.35 6.72
N LYS A 115 12.66 -11.07 6.05
CA LYS A 115 13.63 -10.46 5.16
C LYS A 115 12.94 -9.86 3.93
N LYS A 116 13.01 -8.54 3.79
CA LYS A 116 12.43 -7.78 2.65
C LYS A 116 10.94 -8.09 2.41
N ALA A 117 10.13 -8.02 3.47
CA ALA A 117 8.71 -8.41 3.45
C ALA A 117 7.88 -7.82 2.29
N PHE A 118 8.16 -6.59 1.86
CA PHE A 118 7.45 -5.96 0.73
C PHE A 118 7.95 -6.39 -0.64
N ASP A 119 9.22 -6.81 -0.76
CA ASP A 119 9.80 -7.28 -2.03
C ASP A 119 9.51 -8.76 -2.27
N SER A 120 9.29 -9.55 -1.19
CA SER A 120 9.13 -11.00 -1.25
C SER A 120 7.68 -11.48 -1.26
N VAL A 121 6.70 -10.56 -1.18
CA VAL A 121 5.29 -10.94 -1.10
C VAL A 121 4.76 -11.32 -2.48
N GLU A 122 4.06 -12.45 -2.56
CA GLU A 122 3.40 -12.87 -3.81
C GLU A 122 2.14 -12.01 -4.05
N THR A 123 2.04 -11.40 -5.22
CA THR A 123 0.89 -10.55 -5.60
C THR A 123 -0.44 -11.29 -5.47
N ASN A 124 -0.52 -12.56 -5.91
CA ASN A 124 -1.76 -13.36 -5.79
C ASN A 124 -2.16 -13.58 -4.34
N ALA A 125 -1.19 -13.79 -3.44
CA ALA A 125 -1.46 -13.95 -2.02
C ALA A 125 -2.10 -12.68 -1.43
N VAL A 126 -1.62 -11.49 -1.85
CA VAL A 126 -2.22 -10.20 -1.46
C VAL A 126 -3.64 -10.06 -2.00
N LEU A 127 -3.88 -10.34 -3.28
CA LEU A 127 -5.22 -10.23 -3.89
C LEU A 127 -6.22 -11.19 -3.23
N ASN A 128 -5.77 -12.41 -2.92
CA ASN A 128 -6.56 -13.39 -2.18
C ASN A 128 -6.86 -12.88 -0.76
N ALA A 129 -5.87 -12.33 -0.04
CA ALA A 129 -6.09 -11.78 1.29
C ALA A 129 -7.12 -10.64 1.30
N LEU A 130 -7.10 -9.75 0.29
CA LEU A 130 -8.10 -8.68 0.13
C LEU A 130 -9.50 -9.24 -0.12
N THR A 131 -9.61 -10.32 -0.91
CA THR A 131 -10.89 -11.00 -1.15
C THR A 131 -11.45 -11.59 0.13
N HIS A 132 -10.62 -12.26 0.94
CA HIS A 132 -11.03 -12.82 2.24
C HIS A 132 -11.42 -11.74 3.26
N ALA A 133 -10.78 -10.57 3.19
CA ALA A 133 -11.14 -9.41 4.02
C ALA A 133 -12.49 -8.77 3.63
N GLY A 134 -13.14 -9.24 2.56
CA GLY A 134 -14.43 -8.70 2.11
C GLY A 134 -14.33 -7.40 1.31
N ILE A 135 -13.15 -7.10 0.74
CA ILE A 135 -13.00 -5.95 -0.15
C ILE A 135 -13.81 -6.19 -1.45
N PRO A 136 -14.59 -5.21 -1.93
CA PRO A 136 -15.29 -5.32 -3.20
C PRO A 136 -14.34 -5.63 -4.37
N SER A 137 -14.74 -6.57 -5.22
CA SER A 137 -13.94 -7.04 -6.37
C SER A 137 -13.52 -5.91 -7.33
N VAL A 138 -14.33 -4.86 -7.46
CA VAL A 138 -14.00 -3.67 -8.25
C VAL A 138 -12.71 -3.01 -7.77
N TYR A 139 -12.49 -2.92 -6.46
CA TYR A 139 -11.28 -2.31 -5.91
C TYR A 139 -10.07 -3.23 -6.05
N ILE A 140 -10.26 -4.54 -5.88
CA ILE A 140 -9.22 -5.55 -6.07
C ILE A 140 -8.73 -5.53 -7.52
N HIS A 141 -9.65 -5.49 -8.49
CA HIS A 141 -9.31 -5.44 -9.90
C HIS A 141 -8.58 -4.14 -10.29
N LEU A 142 -9.01 -2.99 -9.76
CA LEU A 142 -8.30 -1.72 -9.97
C LEU A 142 -6.90 -1.72 -9.35
N LEU A 143 -6.71 -2.37 -8.20
CA LEU A 143 -5.38 -2.54 -7.60
C LEU A 143 -4.50 -3.46 -8.45
N GLU A 144 -5.04 -4.59 -8.91
CA GLU A 144 -4.34 -5.52 -9.81
C GLU A 144 -3.83 -4.80 -11.07
N GLN A 145 -4.67 -3.98 -11.70
CA GLN A 145 -4.28 -3.15 -12.85
C GLN A 145 -3.17 -2.13 -12.54
N CYS A 146 -3.11 -1.62 -11.30
CA CYS A 146 -2.01 -0.76 -10.86
C CYS A 146 -0.68 -1.51 -10.74
N PHE A 147 -0.71 -2.81 -10.41
CA PHE A 147 0.49 -3.62 -10.20
C PHE A 147 0.98 -4.33 -11.47
N SER A 148 0.07 -4.77 -12.36
CA SER A 148 0.38 -5.54 -13.56
C SER A 148 1.23 -4.80 -14.60
N ASN A 149 1.26 -3.47 -14.55
CA ASN A 149 1.97 -2.63 -15.53
C ASN A 149 3.33 -2.12 -15.04
N THR A 150 3.88 -2.71 -13.98
CA THR A 150 5.22 -2.38 -13.48
C THR A 150 6.27 -3.24 -14.16
N SER A 151 7.24 -2.60 -14.82
CA SER A 151 8.41 -3.25 -15.42
C SER A 151 9.67 -2.76 -14.70
N THR A 152 10.48 -3.70 -14.20
CA THR A 152 11.76 -3.35 -13.59
C THR A 152 12.83 -3.36 -14.67
N THR A 153 13.37 -2.19 -15.03
CA THR A 153 14.52 -2.10 -15.92
C THR A 153 15.80 -2.21 -15.11
N ILE A 154 16.54 -3.30 -15.28
CA ILE A 154 17.87 -3.45 -14.68
C ILE A 154 18.89 -3.05 -15.74
N GLN A 155 19.68 -2.02 -15.46
CA GLN A 155 20.79 -1.63 -16.32
C GLN A 155 22.06 -2.37 -15.88
N LEU A 156 22.38 -3.45 -16.59
CA LEU A 156 23.66 -4.15 -16.48
C LEU A 156 24.56 -3.60 -17.60
N PHE A 157 25.58 -2.83 -17.22
CA PHE A 157 26.50 -2.16 -18.16
C PHE A 157 25.78 -1.17 -19.11
N ASP A 158 26.13 -1.14 -20.40
CA ASP A 158 25.54 -0.28 -21.45
C ASP A 158 24.28 -0.87 -22.11
N ARG A 159 23.71 -1.96 -21.58
CA ARG A 159 22.48 -2.55 -22.12
C ARG A 159 21.34 -2.48 -21.12
N LYS A 160 20.23 -1.86 -21.53
CA LYS A 160 18.96 -1.91 -20.80
C LYS A 160 18.28 -3.25 -21.06
N LEU A 161 18.01 -4.00 -20.00
CA LEU A 161 17.16 -5.20 -20.02
C LEU A 161 15.83 -4.86 -19.35
N GLU A 162 14.73 -5.03 -20.08
CA GLU A 162 13.38 -4.96 -19.54
C GLU A 162 12.95 -6.36 -19.12
N ILE A 163 12.74 -6.57 -17.81
CA ILE A 163 12.23 -7.84 -17.29
C ILE A 163 10.77 -7.61 -16.88
N PRO A 164 9.80 -8.29 -17.50
CA PRO A 164 8.42 -8.26 -17.03
C PRO A 164 8.33 -8.93 -15.65
N ASN A 165 7.65 -8.29 -14.71
CA ASN A 165 7.56 -8.73 -13.30
C ASN A 165 6.84 -10.09 -13.11
N ASN A 166 6.36 -10.75 -14.17
CA ASN A 166 5.77 -12.08 -14.10
C ASN A 166 6.78 -13.24 -13.96
N ASN A 167 8.09 -12.98 -14.10
CA ASN A 167 9.12 -14.02 -14.12
C ASN A 167 10.22 -13.86 -13.05
N ILE A 168 9.95 -13.16 -11.95
CA ILE A 168 10.88 -13.11 -10.80
C ILE A 168 10.20 -13.69 -9.56
N ILE A 169 10.08 -15.01 -9.54
CA ILE A 169 10.19 -15.87 -8.35
C ILE A 169 10.92 -17.14 -8.79
#